data_AF-C3Z7C3-F1
#
_entry.id   AF-C3Z7C3-F1
#
_cell.length_a   1.000
_cell.length_b   1.000
_cell.length_c   1.000
_cell.angle_alpha   90.00
_cell.angle_beta   90.00
_cell.angle_gamma   90.00
#
_symmetry.space_group_name_H-M   'P 1'
#
loop_
_entity.id
_entity.type
_entity.pdbx_description
1 polymer ?
#
loop_
_entity_poly.entity_id
_entity_poly.type
_entity_poly.pdbx_seq_one_letter_code
_entity_poly.pdbx_strand_id
1 'polypeptide(L)'
;LTITWKKDGEVVTAGLSDFNRKLTINFPTDSDEGIYKCEARLAGSSYSPASAYANLTIYDIQCQAAGTPQPSIKWYYDAVDIASFADSNKYQVLSDGSLRIMSLGEADQGMYQ
;
A
#
# COMPACT_ATOMS: atom_id res chain seq x y z
N LEU A 1 -12.17 17.38 18.56
CA LEU A 1 -12.06 16.03 17.98
C LEU A 1 -10.59 15.81 17.66
N THR A 2 -10.00 14.70 18.09
CA THR A 2 -8.61 14.36 17.82
C THR A 2 -8.56 13.02 17.11
N ILE A 3 -7.83 12.95 16.00
CA ILE A 3 -7.63 11.72 15.22
C ILE A 3 -6.18 11.27 15.38
N THR A 4 -6.00 9.97 15.65
CA THR A 4 -4.70 9.35 15.88
C THR A 4 -4.60 8.06 15.08
N TRP A 5 -3.49 7.88 14.37
CA TRP A 5 -3.17 6.65 13.67
C TRP A 5 -2.17 5.83 14.47
N LYS A 6 -2.32 4.51 14.48
CA LYS A 6 -1.43 3.58 15.16
C LYS A 6 -1.10 2.38 14.29
N LYS A 7 0.14 1.90 14.38
CA LYS A 7 0.62 0.63 13.83
C LYS A 7 1.34 -0.12 14.93
N ASP A 8 1.00 -1.40 15.14
CA ASP A 8 1.63 -2.24 16.17
C ASP A 8 1.57 -1.63 17.59
N GLY A 9 0.55 -0.82 17.86
CA GLY A 9 0.34 -0.10 19.12
C GLY A 9 1.02 1.28 19.20
N GLU A 10 2.00 1.54 18.35
CA GLU A 10 2.77 2.78 18.30
C GLU A 10 2.06 3.87 17.47
N VAL A 11 2.20 5.13 17.87
CA VAL A 11 1.56 6.25 17.18
C VAL A 11 2.32 6.60 15.91
N VAL A 12 1.61 6.57 14.78
CA VAL A 12 2.15 7.00 13.49
C VAL A 12 2.03 8.52 13.39
N THR A 13 3.15 9.20 13.11
CA THR A 13 3.22 10.66 12.99
C THR A 13 3.60 11.12 11.57
N ALA A 14 4.22 10.25 10.79
CA ALA A 14 4.62 10.52 9.40
C ALA A 14 3.46 10.27 8.42
N GLY A 15 3.47 10.98 7.29
CA GLY A 15 2.50 10.76 6.21
C GLY A 15 1.06 11.22 6.51
N LEU A 16 0.85 11.88 7.65
CA LEU A 16 -0.46 12.42 8.04
C LEU A 16 -0.79 13.69 7.27
N SER A 17 -2.03 13.78 6.80
CA SER A 17 -2.56 14.91 6.07
C SER A 17 -4.05 15.10 6.39
N ASP A 18 -4.62 16.21 5.93
CA ASP A 18 -6.04 16.50 6.07
C ASP A 18 -6.53 16.46 7.53
N PHE A 19 -5.83 17.16 8.43
CA PHE A 19 -6.09 17.16 9.87
C PHE A 19 -6.06 15.74 10.48
N ASN A 20 -5.05 14.95 10.10
CA ASN A 20 -4.86 13.54 10.48
C ASN A 20 -5.97 12.59 9.99
N ARG A 21 -6.86 13.03 9.10
CA ARG A 21 -7.90 12.17 8.53
C ARG A 21 -7.35 11.20 7.49
N LYS A 22 -6.21 11.53 6.87
CA LYS A 22 -5.57 10.71 5.85
C LYS A 22 -4.13 10.37 6.24
N LEU A 23 -3.82 9.08 6.26
CA LEU A 23 -2.46 8.54 6.32
C LEU A 23 -2.04 8.13 4.91
N THR A 24 -0.87 8.58 4.47
CA THR A 24 -0.25 8.18 3.19
C THR A 24 1.10 7.55 3.46
N ILE A 25 1.27 6.32 2.99
CA ILE A 25 2.54 5.61 3.01
C ILE A 25 3.07 5.60 1.58
N ASN A 26 4.20 6.26 1.36
CA ASN A 26 4.82 6.35 0.03
C ASN A 26 5.89 5.27 -0.10
N PHE A 27 5.91 4.58 -1.24
CA PHE A 27 6.87 3.52 -1.54
C PHE A 27 6.99 2.48 -0.40
N PRO A 28 5.86 1.83 -0.03
CA PRO A 28 5.84 0.93 1.12
C PRO A 28 6.77 -0.28 0.91
N THR A 29 7.39 -0.68 2.01
CA THR A 29 8.28 -1.83 2.15
C THR A 29 7.60 -2.93 2.97
N ASP A 30 8.19 -4.11 3.02
CA ASP A 30 7.64 -5.24 3.79
C ASP A 30 7.46 -4.89 5.29
N SER A 31 8.21 -3.91 5.80
CA SER A 31 8.06 -3.41 7.18
C SER A 31 6.81 -2.56 7.40
N ASP A 32 6.23 -2.00 6.34
CA ASP A 32 5.01 -1.21 6.39
C ASP A 32 3.76 -2.08 6.39
N GLU A 33 3.89 -3.36 6.04
CA GLU A 33 2.78 -4.32 6.00
C GLU A 33 2.11 -4.46 7.37
N GLY A 34 0.78 -4.60 7.35
CA GLY A 34 -0.03 -4.87 8.53
C GLY A 34 -1.22 -3.92 8.72
N ILE A 35 -1.80 -4.00 9.92
CA ILE A 35 -3.03 -3.30 10.27
C ILE A 35 -2.72 -1.94 10.90
N TYR A 36 -3.26 -0.90 10.28
CA TYR A 36 -3.28 0.46 10.79
C TYR A 36 -4.63 0.75 11.44
N LYS A 37 -4.60 1.28 12.66
CA LYS A 37 -5.79 1.68 13.40
C LYS A 37 -5.91 3.20 13.42
N CYS A 38 -7.05 3.70 12.98
CA CYS A 38 -7.45 5.10 13.16
C CYS A 38 -8.40 5.21 14.35
N GLU A 39 -8.06 6.06 15.32
CA GLU A 39 -8.88 6.32 16.51
C GLU A 39 -9.31 7.79 16.56
N ALA A 40 -10.62 8.04 16.68
CA ALA A 40 -11.21 9.37 16.81
C ALA A 40 -11.74 9.59 18.23
N ARG A 41 -11.26 10.64 18.90
CA ARG A 41 -11.61 11.00 20.29
C ARG A 41 -12.28 12.36 20.37
N LEU A 42 -13.47 12.43 20.98
CA LEU A 42 -14.09 13.70 21.35
C LEU A 42 -13.46 14.22 22.65
N ALA A 43 -12.87 15.41 22.60
CA ALA A 43 -12.25 16.02 23.78
C ALA A 43 -13.30 16.28 24.87
N GLY A 44 -13.00 15.90 26.12
CA GLY A 44 -13.91 16.07 27.26
C GLY A 44 -15.12 15.10 27.29
N SER A 45 -15.19 14.16 26.35
CA SER A 45 -16.25 13.15 26.30
C SER A 45 -15.88 11.89 27.09
N SER A 46 -16.86 11.25 27.73
CA SER A 46 -16.73 9.92 28.35
C SER A 46 -16.99 8.77 27.37
N TYR A 47 -17.44 9.06 26.15
CA TYR A 47 -17.67 8.04 25.13
C TYR A 47 -16.35 7.38 24.69
N SER A 48 -16.42 6.09 24.42
CA SER A 48 -15.29 5.33 23.86
C SER A 48 -14.86 5.91 22.50
N PRO A 49 -13.56 5.91 22.17
CA PRO A 49 -13.08 6.35 20.86
C PRO A 49 -13.71 5.54 19.73
N ALA A 50 -14.15 6.21 18.66
CA ALA A 50 -14.52 5.52 17.43
C ALA A 50 -13.24 5.00 16.75
N SER A 51 -13.27 3.76 16.26
CA SER A 51 -12.11 3.11 15.65
C SER A 51 -12.43 2.64 14.24
N ALA A 52 -11.47 2.81 13.33
CA ALA A 52 -11.46 2.23 11.99
C ALA A 52 -10.12 1.53 11.73
N TYR A 53 -10.10 0.57 10.81
CA TYR A 53 -8.91 -0.23 10.50
C TYR A 53 -8.66 -0.21 8.99
N ALA A 54 -7.38 -0.13 8.62
CA ALA A 54 -6.91 -0.28 7.26
C ALA A 54 -5.83 -1.37 7.24
N ASN A 55 -5.90 -2.30 6.29
CA ASN A 55 -4.87 -3.33 6.13
C ASN A 55 -4.01 -2.99 4.91
N LEU A 56 -2.72 -2.78 5.14
CA LEU A 56 -1.75 -2.66 4.06
C LEU A 56 -1.13 -4.03 3.85
N THR A 57 -1.39 -4.62 2.68
CA THR A 57 -0.78 -5.87 2.22
C THR A 57 0.22 -5.60 1.11
N ILE A 58 1.26 -6.42 1.01
CA ILE A 58 2.25 -6.34 -0.08
C ILE A 58 2.36 -7.73 -0.72
N TYR A 59 2.24 -7.79 -2.04
CA TYR A 59 2.29 -9.04 -2.77
C TYR A 59 3.20 -8.96 -3.98
N ASP A 60 4.11 -9.91 -4.10
CA ASP A 60 5.11 -9.95 -5.16
C ASP A 60 4.83 -11.10 -6.14
N ILE A 61 4.57 -10.76 -7.40
CA ILE A 61 4.49 -11.71 -8.51
C ILE A 61 5.89 -11.85 -9.10
N GLN A 62 6.49 -13.03 -8.90
CA GLN A 62 7.85 -13.31 -9.32
C GLN A 62 7.94 -13.49 -10.85
N CYS A 63 8.85 -12.77 -11.49
CA CYS A 63 9.18 -12.97 -12.90
C CYS A 63 10.67 -12.73 -13.11
N GLN A 64 11.39 -13.74 -13.60
CA GLN A 64 12.82 -13.67 -13.84
C GLN A 64 13.13 -14.27 -15.20
N ALA A 65 13.99 -13.60 -15.96
CA ALA A 65 14.43 -14.04 -17.28
C ALA A 65 15.95 -13.90 -17.39
N ALA A 66 16.59 -14.88 -18.03
CA ALA A 66 18.02 -14.90 -18.25
C ALA A 66 18.32 -14.90 -19.75
N GLY A 67 19.34 -14.16 -20.17
CA GLY A 67 19.75 -14.06 -21.58
C GLY A 67 21.01 -13.22 -21.74
N THR A 68 21.60 -13.25 -22.93
CA THR A 68 22.72 -12.37 -23.29
C THR A 68 22.41 -11.70 -24.64
N PRO A 69 22.11 -10.38 -24.67
CA PRO A 69 22.08 -9.45 -23.53
C PRO A 69 20.96 -9.77 -22.51
N GLN A 70 21.09 -9.26 -21.28
CA GLN A 70 20.08 -9.40 -20.23
C GLN A 70 18.72 -8.89 -20.74
N PRO A 71 17.65 -9.70 -20.72
CA PRO A 71 16.33 -9.26 -21.17
C PRO A 71 15.72 -8.24 -20.21
N SER A 72 14.86 -7.36 -20.74
CA SER A 72 14.00 -6.48 -19.95
C SER A 72 12.60 -7.09 -19.76
N ILE A 73 12.06 -6.96 -18.56
CA ILE A 73 10.72 -7.45 -18.21
C ILE A 73 9.72 -6.29 -18.26
N LYS A 74 8.53 -6.56 -18.79
CA LYS A 74 7.38 -5.64 -18.81
C LYS A 74 6.17 -6.39 -18.30
N TRP A 75 5.29 -5.67 -17.60
CA TRP A 75 4.09 -6.23 -17.00
C TRP A 75 2.82 -5.61 -17.58
N TYR A 76 1.79 -6.43 -17.74
CA TYR A 76 0.46 -6.05 -18.16
C TYR A 76 -0.58 -6.57 -17.15
N TYR A 77 -1.59 -5.75 -16.88
CA TYR A 77 -2.78 -6.11 -16.13
C TYR A 77 -3.97 -6.08 -17.09
N ASP A 78 -4.63 -7.22 -17.29
CA ASP A 78 -5.74 -7.38 -18.25
C ASP A 78 -5.41 -6.81 -19.65
N ALA A 79 -4.20 -7.13 -20.12
CA ALA A 79 -3.61 -6.70 -21.39
C ALA A 79 -3.30 -5.18 -21.51
N VAL A 80 -3.38 -4.43 -20.42
CA VAL A 80 -2.98 -3.02 -20.34
C VAL A 80 -1.62 -2.90 -19.66
N ASP A 81 -0.69 -2.14 -20.26
CA ASP A 81 0.65 -1.93 -19.71
C ASP A 81 0.57 -1.29 -18.32
N ILE A 82 1.15 -1.95 -17.30
CA ILE A 82 1.11 -1.46 -15.92
C ILE A 82 1.80 -0.10 -15.76
N ALA A 83 2.78 0.21 -16.60
CA ALA A 83 3.45 1.51 -16.58
C ALA A 83 2.49 2.67 -16.93
N SER A 84 1.33 2.39 -17.56
CA SER A 84 0.29 3.40 -17.78
C SER A 84 -0.47 3.78 -16.49
N PHE A 85 -0.37 2.98 -15.43
CA PHE A 85 -0.96 3.24 -14.11
C PHE A 85 0.03 3.90 -13.13
N ALA A 86 1.15 4.44 -13.63
CA ALA A 86 2.29 4.94 -12.84
C ALA A 86 1.95 6.03 -11.80
N ASP A 87 0.79 6.67 -11.88
CA ASP A 87 0.32 7.62 -10.86
C ASP A 87 -0.17 6.94 -9.57
N SER A 88 -0.30 5.61 -9.56
CA SER A 88 -0.72 4.86 -8.40
C SER A 88 0.49 4.30 -7.64
N ASN A 89 0.58 4.59 -6.33
CA ASN A 89 1.47 3.91 -5.36
C ASN A 89 1.13 2.40 -5.19
N LYS A 90 0.44 1.81 -6.18
CA LYS A 90 -0.19 0.50 -6.18
C LYS A 90 0.70 -0.56 -6.81
N TYR A 91 1.44 -0.20 -7.86
CA TYR A 91 2.23 -1.13 -8.65
C TYR A 91 3.68 -0.66 -8.73
N GLN A 92 4.62 -1.58 -8.52
CA GLN A 92 6.04 -1.32 -8.65
C GLN A 92 6.74 -2.51 -9.30
N VAL A 93 7.49 -2.26 -10.37
CA VAL A 93 8.38 -3.28 -10.94
C VAL A 93 9.70 -3.23 -10.18
N LEU A 94 10.08 -4.35 -9.57
CA LEU A 94 11.30 -4.52 -8.79
C LEU A 94 12.52 -4.72 -9.71
N SER A 95 13.72 -4.56 -9.17
CA SER A 95 14.97 -4.65 -9.95
C SER A 95 15.27 -6.05 -10.48
N ASP A 96 14.68 -7.09 -9.89
CA ASP A 96 14.76 -8.48 -10.35
C ASP A 96 13.75 -8.81 -11.46
N GLY A 97 12.84 -7.88 -11.79
CA GLY A 97 11.76 -8.05 -12.75
C GLY A 97 10.41 -8.42 -12.16
N SER A 98 10.34 -8.73 -10.85
CA SER A 98 9.10 -9.08 -10.17
C SER A 98 8.16 -7.86 -10.07
N LEU A 99 6.84 -8.10 -10.10
CA LEU A 99 5.83 -7.06 -9.88
C LEU A 99 5.39 -7.07 -8.42
N ARG A 100 5.56 -5.94 -7.74
CA ARG A 100 5.04 -5.68 -6.40
C ARG A 100 3.71 -4.94 -6.48
N ILE A 101 2.70 -5.47 -5.79
CA ILE A 101 1.35 -4.92 -5.68
C ILE A 101 1.10 -4.51 -4.22
N MET A 102 0.75 -3.25 -4.01
CA MET A 102 0.43 -2.67 -2.71
C MET A 102 -1.08 -2.66 -2.46
N SER A 103 -1.49 -2.94 -1.22
CA SER A 103 -2.88 -2.91 -0.76
C SER A 103 -3.80 -3.73 -1.67
N LEU A 104 -3.58 -5.05 -1.72
CA LEU A 104 -4.43 -5.97 -2.47
C LEU A 104 -5.90 -5.83 -2.07
N GLY A 105 -6.77 -5.73 -3.07
CA GLY A 105 -8.22 -5.73 -2.93
C GLY A 105 -8.91 -6.42 -4.10
N GLU A 106 -10.23 -6.49 -4.06
CA GLU A 106 -11.03 -7.18 -5.09
C GLU A 106 -10.84 -6.59 -6.50
N ALA A 107 -10.51 -5.30 -6.60
CA ALA A 107 -10.27 -4.62 -7.88
C ALA A 107 -8.96 -5.05 -8.57
N ASP A 108 -8.08 -5.77 -7.88
CA ASP A 108 -6.82 -6.29 -8.42
C ASP A 108 -6.96 -7.72 -8.94
N GLN A 109 -8.17 -8.27 -8.91
CA GLN A 109 -8.45 -9.57 -9.50
C GLN A 109 -8.41 -9.48 -11.03
N GLY A 110 -7.42 -10.12 -11.63
CA GLY A 110 -7.27 -10.16 -13.08
C GLY A 110 -6.04 -10.94 -13.51
N MET A 111 -5.71 -10.83 -14.80
CA MET A 111 -4.57 -11.51 -15.40
C MET A 111 -3.34 -10.60 -15.42
N TYR A 112 -2.29 -11.04 -14.74
CA TYR A 112 -0.96 -10.43 -14.77
C TYR A 112 -0.04 -11.22 -15.71
N GLN A 113 0.62 -10.54 -16.65
CA GLN A 113 1.48 -11.16 -17.68
C GLN A 113 2.68 -10.29 -18.03
#